data_AF-A0A7S4HWK5-F1
#
_entry.id   AF-A0A7S4HWK5-F1
#
_cell.length_a   1.000
_cell.length_b   1.000
_cell.length_c   1.000
_cell.angle_alpha   90.00
_cell.angle_beta   90.00
_cell.angle_gamma   90.00
#
_symmetry.space_group_name_H-M   'P 1'
#
loop_
_entity.id
_entity.type
_entity.pdbx_description
1 polymer ?
#
loop_
_entity_poly.entity_id
_entity_poly.type
_entity_poly.pdbx_seq_one_letter_code
_entity_poly.pdbx_strand_id
1 'polypeptide(L)'
;TNNPVIMVGPGTGLAPMMGFLQDRAQILASSQPKPDNCHLFFGCRTRGDRIYGKLIDKWESEGILNHHLALSRSEEMPKTYVQDLMRQMGEQLYKLLLCDTTSVYICGDARVANQCFEECIEILRKYGRRSRVSAVMHLKKMRSQKRWQYDLWGTVNQFNEVRKEGHSKDTLVKSASKW
;
A
#
# COMPACT_ATOMS: atom_id res chain seq x y z
N THR A 1 7.16 0.19 -15.95
CA THR A 1 6.16 -0.89 -16.03
C THR A 1 4.77 -0.27 -16.09
N ASN A 2 3.82 -0.88 -16.82
CA ASN A 2 2.44 -0.37 -16.93
C ASN A 2 1.50 -0.96 -15.87
N ASN A 3 2.04 -1.59 -14.83
CA ASN A 3 1.25 -2.27 -13.81
C ASN A 3 0.84 -1.25 -12.73
N PRO A 4 -0.39 -1.35 -12.19
CA PRO A 4 -0.80 -0.45 -11.13
C PRO A 4 -0.01 -0.69 -9.84
N VAL A 5 0.29 0.40 -9.13
CA VAL A 5 1.04 0.38 -7.88
C VAL A 5 0.34 1.25 -6.85
N ILE A 6 0.12 0.70 -5.67
CA ILE A 6 -0.41 1.39 -4.50
C ILE A 6 0.69 1.41 -3.44
N MET A 7 1.08 2.59 -3.00
CA MET A 7 2.10 2.81 -1.97
C MET A 7 1.47 3.53 -0.78
N VAL A 8 1.67 3.03 0.43
CA VAL A 8 1.19 3.65 1.67
C VAL A 8 2.35 3.80 2.64
N GLY A 9 2.72 5.06 2.94
CA GLY A 9 3.94 5.34 3.69
C GLY A 9 3.89 6.66 4.45
N PRO A 10 3.20 6.73 5.61
CA PRO A 10 3.19 7.95 6.40
C PRO A 10 4.55 8.21 7.08
N GLY A 11 4.93 9.49 7.16
CA GLY A 11 6.19 9.93 7.73
C GLY A 11 7.38 9.24 7.07
N THR A 12 8.28 8.69 7.88
CA THR A 12 9.48 7.98 7.40
C THR A 12 9.17 6.72 6.58
N GLY A 13 7.92 6.22 6.60
CA GLY A 13 7.46 5.13 5.74
C GLY A 13 7.52 5.44 4.25
N LEU A 14 7.70 6.71 3.87
CA LEU A 14 7.92 7.11 2.47
C LEU A 14 9.29 6.67 1.93
N ALA A 15 10.30 6.48 2.78
CA ALA A 15 11.68 6.30 2.36
C ALA A 15 11.90 5.20 1.28
N PRO A 16 11.39 3.96 1.41
CA PRO A 16 11.60 2.94 0.38
C PRO A 16 10.90 3.23 -0.95
N MET A 17 9.89 4.11 -0.96
CA MET A 17 9.12 4.45 -2.17
C MET A 17 9.88 5.42 -3.09
N MET A 18 10.83 6.18 -2.53
CA MET A 18 11.56 7.20 -3.29
C MET A 18 12.39 6.62 -4.42
N GLY A 19 13.08 5.50 -4.19
CA GLY A 19 13.86 4.82 -5.24
C GLY A 19 12.95 4.31 -6.37
N PHE A 20 11.81 3.71 -6.02
CA PHE A 20 10.81 3.27 -7.00
C PHE A 20 10.27 4.45 -7.83
N LEU A 21 9.93 5.57 -7.18
CA LEU A 21 9.39 6.74 -7.87
C LEU A 21 10.43 7.42 -8.76
N GLN A 22 11.71 7.44 -8.36
CA GLN A 22 12.80 7.93 -9.19
C GLN A 22 12.96 7.08 -10.46
N ASP A 23 13.03 5.76 -10.32
CA ASP A 23 13.12 4.83 -11.45
C ASP A 23 11.90 4.96 -12.37
N ARG A 24 10.69 5.00 -11.79
CA ARG A 24 9.45 5.23 -12.54
C ARG A 24 9.48 6.54 -13.32
N ALA A 25 9.94 7.63 -12.70
CA ALA A 25 10.03 8.93 -13.35
C ALA A 25 11.00 8.91 -14.55
N GLN A 26 12.14 8.22 -14.42
CA GLN A 26 13.10 8.04 -15.51
C GLN A 26 12.51 7.23 -16.66
N ILE A 27 11.87 6.09 -16.36
CA ILE A 27 11.25 5.22 -17.37
C ILE A 27 10.14 5.96 -18.13
N LEU A 28 9.36 6.79 -17.44
CA LEU A 28 8.22 7.51 -18.03
C LEU A 28 8.56 8.88 -18.60
N ALA A 29 9.82 9.33 -18.54
CA ALA A 29 10.22 10.69 -18.92
C ALA A 29 9.77 11.07 -20.35
N SER A 30 9.84 10.14 -21.30
CA SER A 30 9.44 10.32 -22.70
C SER A 30 8.10 9.68 -23.06
N SER A 31 7.42 9.03 -22.10
CA SER A 31 6.17 8.31 -22.37
C SER A 31 4.98 9.26 -22.38
N GLN A 32 4.14 9.17 -23.42
CA GLN A 32 2.87 9.90 -23.51
C GLN A 32 1.80 9.03 -24.21
N PRO A 33 0.59 8.87 -23.63
CA PRO A 33 0.19 9.33 -22.31
C PRO A 33 0.88 8.53 -21.20
N LYS A 34 1.05 9.14 -20.02
CA LYS A 34 1.54 8.42 -18.83
C LYS A 34 0.41 7.61 -18.18
N PRO A 35 0.66 6.40 -17.67
CA PRO A 35 -0.37 5.59 -17.03
C PRO A 35 -0.84 6.18 -15.70
N ASP A 36 -2.15 6.39 -15.57
CA ASP A 36 -2.83 6.83 -14.34
C ASP A 36 -3.06 5.63 -13.38
N ASN A 37 -1.96 5.06 -12.87
CA ASN A 37 -2.03 3.80 -12.12
C ASN A 37 -1.05 3.70 -10.95
N CYS A 38 -0.36 4.78 -10.60
CA CYS A 38 0.56 4.83 -9.46
C CYS A 38 -0.02 5.76 -8.40
N HIS A 39 -0.41 5.23 -7.25
CA HIS A 39 -1.02 5.99 -6.15
C HIS A 39 -0.13 5.95 -4.92
N LEU A 40 0.21 7.12 -4.38
CA LEU A 40 0.96 7.28 -3.14
C LEU A 40 0.08 7.88 -2.05
N PHE A 41 -0.23 7.10 -1.03
CA PHE A 41 -0.85 7.57 0.21
C PHE A 41 0.22 7.96 1.21
N PHE A 42 0.42 9.27 1.37
CA PHE A 42 1.39 9.83 2.29
C PHE A 42 0.68 10.56 3.42
N GLY A 43 1.13 10.36 4.65
CA GLY A 43 0.55 10.99 5.84
C GLY A 43 1.59 11.71 6.68
N CYS A 44 1.31 12.93 7.11
CA CYS A 44 2.15 13.70 8.03
C CYS A 44 1.29 14.57 8.97
N ARG A 45 1.92 15.31 9.89
CA ARG A 45 1.17 16.11 10.87
C ARG A 45 0.62 17.38 10.22
N THR A 46 1.50 18.18 9.63
CA THR A 46 1.17 19.44 8.94
C THR A 46 1.80 19.44 7.55
N ARG A 47 1.47 20.45 6.71
CA ARG A 47 2.13 20.63 5.41
C ARG A 47 3.65 20.88 5.53
N GLY A 48 4.11 21.45 6.64
CA GLY A 48 5.52 21.67 6.92
C GLY A 48 6.32 20.37 7.14
N ASP A 49 5.64 19.29 7.53
CA ASP A 49 6.24 17.98 7.78
C ASP A 49 6.34 17.11 6.52
N ARG A 50 6.05 17.67 5.34
CA ARG A 50 6.09 16.95 4.06
C ARG A 50 7.53 16.72 3.60
N ILE A 51 8.16 15.68 4.14
CA ILE A 51 9.43 15.19 3.61
C ILE A 51 9.30 14.88 2.12
N TYR A 52 10.28 15.32 1.32
CA TYR A 52 10.27 15.25 -0.15
C TYR A 52 9.08 15.93 -0.86
N GLY A 53 8.32 16.79 -0.18
CA GLY A 53 7.09 17.40 -0.72
C GLY A 53 7.28 18.03 -2.11
N LYS A 54 8.31 18.87 -2.29
CA LYS A 54 8.62 19.52 -3.59
C LYS A 54 8.85 18.52 -4.72
N LEU A 55 9.53 17.40 -4.43
CA LEU A 55 9.84 16.38 -5.42
C LEU A 55 8.59 15.57 -5.79
N ILE A 56 7.77 15.23 -4.78
CA ILE A 56 6.48 14.58 -5.00
C ILE A 56 5.54 15.48 -5.81
N ASP A 57 5.46 16.77 -5.47
CA ASP A 57 4.63 17.75 -6.19
C ASP A 57 5.05 17.88 -7.66
N LYS A 58 6.35 17.85 -7.94
CA LYS A 58 6.88 17.80 -9.31
C LYS A 58 6.45 16.53 -10.04
N TRP A 59 6.59 15.37 -9.41
CA TRP A 59 6.22 14.11 -10.04
C TRP A 59 4.71 13.96 -10.26
N GLU A 60 3.90 14.52 -9.36
CA GLU A 60 2.45 14.60 -9.56
C GLU A 60 2.10 15.48 -10.76
N SER A 61 2.70 16.68 -10.87
CA SER A 61 2.45 17.56 -12.02
C SER A 61 2.95 16.99 -13.35
N GLU A 62 3.97 16.13 -13.32
CA GLU A 62 4.46 15.39 -14.48
C GLU A 62 3.64 14.14 -14.81
N GLY A 63 2.65 13.76 -13.99
CA GLY A 63 1.82 12.56 -14.17
C GLY A 63 2.54 11.24 -13.85
N ILE A 64 3.59 11.28 -13.02
CA ILE A 64 4.34 10.08 -12.60
C ILE A 64 3.56 9.29 -11.54
N LEU A 65 2.86 9.99 -10.64
CA LEU A 65 2.00 9.42 -9.62
C LEU A 65 0.79 10.32 -9.32
N ASN A 66 -0.19 9.75 -8.64
CA ASN A 66 -1.25 10.47 -7.95
C ASN A 66 -0.92 10.50 -6.46
N HIS A 67 -0.80 11.69 -5.87
CA HIS A 67 -0.41 11.85 -4.49
C HIS A 67 -1.62 12.15 -3.60
N HIS A 68 -1.85 11.28 -2.62
CA HIS A 68 -2.92 11.37 -1.63
C HIS A 68 -2.33 11.79 -0.28
N LEU A 69 -2.47 13.07 0.08
CA LEU A 69 -1.89 13.66 1.29
C LEU A 69 -2.86 13.67 2.47
N ALA A 70 -2.53 12.94 3.53
CA ALA A 70 -3.26 12.94 4.80
C ALA A 70 -2.55 13.85 5.84
N LEU A 71 -3.30 14.78 6.44
CA LEU A 71 -2.79 15.69 7.48
C LEU A 71 -3.49 15.42 8.81
N SER A 72 -2.72 15.02 9.84
CA SER A 72 -3.30 14.65 11.14
C SER A 72 -3.46 15.83 12.12
N ARG A 73 -2.84 16.97 11.83
CA ARG A 73 -2.80 18.17 12.69
C ARG A 73 -2.87 19.47 11.87
N SER A 74 -3.66 19.47 10.80
CA SER A 74 -3.91 20.71 10.04
C SER A 74 -4.91 21.59 10.78
N GLU A 75 -4.71 22.91 10.74
CA GLU A 75 -5.74 23.88 11.16
C GLU A 75 -6.79 24.09 10.05
N GLU A 76 -6.40 23.87 8.79
CA GLU A 76 -7.24 24.08 7.61
C GLU A 76 -8.17 22.91 7.31
N MET A 77 -7.83 21.70 7.77
CA MET A 77 -8.53 20.47 7.38
C MET A 77 -8.78 19.56 8.58
N PRO A 78 -9.87 18.77 8.56
CA PRO A 78 -10.11 17.75 9.56
C PRO A 78 -8.94 16.77 9.65
N LYS A 79 -8.70 16.28 10.87
CA LYS A 79 -7.70 15.25 11.15
C LYS A 79 -7.94 14.03 10.26
N THR A 80 -6.97 13.76 9.38
CA THR A 80 -7.07 12.71 8.36
C THR A 80 -5.85 11.80 8.42
N TYR A 81 -6.07 10.49 8.26
CA TYR A 81 -5.02 9.48 8.12
C TYR A 81 -5.08 8.80 6.74
N VAL A 82 -4.03 8.04 6.41
CA VAL A 82 -3.90 7.38 5.09
C VAL A 82 -5.04 6.39 4.81
N GLN A 83 -5.51 5.64 5.81
CA GLN A 83 -6.66 4.75 5.66
C GLN A 83 -7.97 5.50 5.37
N ASP A 84 -8.11 6.73 5.85
CA ASP A 84 -9.30 7.55 5.55
C ASP A 84 -9.30 7.96 4.07
N LEU A 85 -8.12 8.27 3.51
CA LEU A 85 -7.98 8.55 2.08
C LEU A 85 -8.20 7.30 1.22
N MET A 86 -7.70 6.14 1.66
CA MET A 86 -7.98 4.87 0.99
C MET A 86 -9.49 4.59 0.94
N ARG A 87 -10.20 4.83 2.04
CA ARG A 87 -11.66 4.72 2.11
C ARG A 87 -12.35 5.65 1.12
N GLN A 88 -11.89 6.89 1.01
CA GLN A 88 -12.44 7.90 0.09
C GLN A 88 -12.23 7.51 -1.37
N MET A 89 -11.07 6.95 -1.73
CA MET A 89 -10.80 6.43 -3.08
C MET A 89 -11.73 5.25 -3.44
N GLY A 90 -12.16 4.46 -2.44
CA GLY A 90 -13.32 3.58 -2.50
C GLY A 90 -13.33 2.64 -3.71
N GLU A 91 -14.24 2.87 -4.66
CA GLU A 91 -14.44 2.01 -5.82
C GLU A 91 -13.21 1.94 -6.75
N GLN A 92 -12.47 3.04 -6.89
CA GLN A 92 -11.26 3.04 -7.71
C GLN A 92 -10.19 2.14 -7.07
N LEU A 93 -10.04 2.22 -5.75
CA LEU A 93 -9.12 1.34 -5.01
C LEU A 93 -9.58 -0.13 -5.09
N TYR A 94 -10.89 -0.39 -5.04
CA TYR A 94 -11.44 -1.73 -5.29
C TYR A 94 -11.03 -2.29 -6.66
N LYS A 95 -11.19 -1.51 -7.74
CA LYS A 95 -10.81 -1.91 -9.11
C LYS A 95 -9.32 -2.22 -9.20
N LEU A 96 -8.48 -1.39 -8.58
CA LEU A 96 -7.04 -1.63 -8.51
C LEU A 96 -6.71 -2.93 -7.76
N LEU A 97 -7.33 -3.18 -6.61
CA LEU A 97 -7.10 -4.41 -5.82
C LEU A 97 -7.50 -5.69 -6.56
N LEU A 98 -8.44 -5.62 -7.51
CA LEU A 98 -8.83 -6.75 -8.34
C LEU A 98 -7.93 -6.98 -9.56
N CYS A 99 -7.16 -5.99 -9.97
CA CYS A 99 -6.25 -6.16 -11.09
C CYS A 99 -5.10 -7.11 -10.68
N ASP A 100 -4.92 -8.17 -11.47
CA ASP A 100 -3.97 -9.25 -11.17
C ASP A 100 -2.50 -8.80 -11.19
N THR A 101 -2.22 -7.66 -11.84
CA THR A 101 -0.88 -7.07 -11.89
C THR A 101 -0.63 -6.00 -10.82
N THR A 102 -1.65 -5.59 -10.08
CA THR A 102 -1.51 -4.54 -9.05
C THR A 102 -0.58 -5.00 -7.94
N SER A 103 0.38 -4.13 -7.60
CA SER A 103 1.26 -4.29 -6.46
C SER A 103 0.93 -3.27 -5.36
N VAL A 104 0.98 -3.71 -4.11
CA VAL A 104 0.72 -2.90 -2.91
C VAL A 104 1.95 -2.93 -2.02
N TYR A 105 2.42 -1.75 -1.63
CA TYR A 105 3.55 -1.56 -0.72
C TYR A 105 3.10 -0.74 0.48
N ILE A 106 3.29 -1.28 1.68
CA ILE A 106 2.97 -0.58 2.92
C ILE A 106 4.22 -0.56 3.80
N CYS A 107 4.69 0.64 4.11
CA CYS A 107 5.86 0.86 4.95
C CYS A 107 5.52 1.81 6.10
N GLY A 108 5.93 1.49 7.33
CA GLY A 108 5.55 2.31 8.48
C GLY A 108 5.39 1.57 9.80
N ASP A 109 4.71 2.25 10.73
CA ASP A 109 4.23 1.66 11.98
C ASP A 109 3.25 0.51 11.68
N ALA A 110 3.47 -0.63 12.31
CA ALA A 110 2.69 -1.83 12.06
C ALA A 110 1.20 -1.69 12.41
N ARG A 111 0.81 -0.77 13.32
CA ARG A 111 -0.61 -0.48 13.59
C ARG A 111 -1.27 0.20 12.40
N VAL A 112 -0.58 1.14 11.76
CA VAL A 112 -1.08 1.81 10.55
C VAL A 112 -1.22 0.80 9.41
N ALA A 113 -0.24 -0.10 9.26
CA ALA A 113 -0.31 -1.14 8.25
C ALA A 113 -1.50 -2.08 8.42
N ASN A 114 -1.84 -2.44 9.66
CA ASN A 114 -3.06 -3.19 9.97
C ASN A 114 -4.33 -2.39 9.65
N GLN A 115 -4.38 -1.11 9.99
CA GLN A 115 -5.53 -0.25 9.65
C GLN A 115 -5.75 -0.17 8.13
N CYS A 116 -4.67 -0.06 7.35
CA CYS A 116 -4.75 -0.05 5.89
C CYS A 116 -5.19 -1.40 5.33
N PHE A 117 -4.73 -2.52 5.93
CA PHE A 117 -5.17 -3.86 5.54
C PHE A 117 -6.66 -4.08 5.80
N GLU A 118 -7.14 -3.67 6.98
CA GLU A 118 -8.55 -3.72 7.35
C GLU A 118 -9.39 -2.83 6.44
N GLU A 119 -8.91 -1.63 6.08
CA GLU A 119 -9.63 -0.77 5.14
C GLU A 119 -9.76 -1.43 3.76
N CYS A 120 -8.71 -2.08 3.25
CA CYS A 120 -8.79 -2.84 2.00
C CYS A 120 -9.82 -3.98 2.07
N ILE A 121 -9.96 -4.65 3.23
CA ILE A 121 -11.01 -5.65 3.45
C ILE A 121 -12.38 -5.01 3.32
N GLU A 122 -12.62 -3.90 4.01
CA GLU A 122 -13.92 -3.22 3.96
C GLU A 122 -14.26 -2.70 2.56
N ILE A 123 -13.27 -2.22 1.81
CA ILE A 123 -13.43 -1.85 0.40
C ILE A 123 -13.83 -3.07 -0.46
N LEU A 124 -13.14 -4.20 -0.33
CA LEU A 124 -13.46 -5.44 -1.05
C LEU A 124 -14.86 -5.96 -0.70
N ARG A 125 -15.28 -5.82 0.56
CA ARG A 125 -16.62 -6.19 1.03
C ARG A 125 -17.68 -5.27 0.44
N LYS A 126 -17.50 -3.95 0.58
CA LYS A 126 -18.47 -2.93 0.17
C LYS A 126 -18.71 -2.94 -1.34
N TYR A 127 -17.63 -2.86 -2.13
CA TYR A 127 -17.74 -2.72 -3.59
C TYR A 127 -17.81 -4.06 -4.32
N GLY A 128 -17.28 -5.14 -3.73
CA GLY A 128 -17.33 -6.48 -4.32
C GLY A 128 -18.43 -7.39 -3.79
N ARG A 129 -19.24 -6.93 -2.81
CA ARG A 129 -20.24 -7.74 -2.09
C ARG A 129 -19.65 -9.05 -1.55
N ARG A 130 -18.38 -9.02 -1.14
CA ARG A 130 -17.64 -10.18 -0.67
C ARG A 130 -17.87 -10.41 0.83
N SER A 131 -17.84 -11.66 1.26
CA SER A 131 -17.69 -11.97 2.68
C SER A 131 -16.32 -11.51 3.19
N ARG A 132 -16.21 -11.24 4.50
CA ARG A 132 -14.92 -10.87 5.12
C ARG A 132 -13.85 -11.94 4.88
N VAL A 133 -14.20 -13.22 4.99
CA VAL A 133 -13.29 -14.34 4.74
C VAL A 133 -12.76 -14.31 3.30
N SER A 134 -13.64 -14.12 2.31
CA SER A 134 -13.24 -14.02 0.90
C SER A 134 -12.31 -12.83 0.64
N ALA A 135 -12.60 -11.66 1.24
CA ALA A 135 -11.76 -10.48 1.13
C ALA A 135 -10.36 -10.71 1.74
N VAL A 136 -10.29 -11.29 2.94
CA VAL A 136 -9.00 -11.65 3.58
C VAL A 136 -8.21 -12.63 2.73
N MET A 137 -8.87 -13.66 2.18
CA MET A 137 -8.22 -14.65 1.32
C MET A 137 -7.68 -14.03 0.04
N HIS A 138 -8.38 -13.05 -0.54
CA HIS A 138 -7.89 -12.28 -1.69
C HIS A 138 -6.59 -11.54 -1.38
N LEU A 139 -6.54 -10.80 -0.28
CA LEU A 139 -5.32 -10.07 0.12
C LEU A 139 -4.17 -11.02 0.50
N LYS A 140 -4.47 -12.14 1.19
CA LYS A 140 -3.48 -13.21 1.46
C LYS A 140 -2.94 -13.80 0.16
N LYS A 141 -3.79 -13.99 -0.87
CA LYS A 141 -3.37 -14.44 -2.20
C LYS A 141 -2.43 -13.43 -2.86
N MET A 142 -2.75 -12.13 -2.84
CA MET A 142 -1.85 -11.08 -3.34
C MET A 142 -0.47 -11.15 -2.69
N ARG A 143 -0.42 -11.37 -1.36
CA ARG A 143 0.84 -11.55 -0.62
C ARG A 143 1.61 -12.79 -1.05
N SER A 144 0.94 -13.93 -1.23
CA SER A 144 1.58 -15.17 -1.72
C SER A 144 2.18 -14.99 -3.12
N GLN A 145 1.56 -14.14 -3.95
CA GLN A 145 1.99 -13.79 -5.29
C GLN A 145 3.04 -12.66 -5.31
N LYS A 146 3.57 -12.25 -4.15
CA LYS A 146 4.54 -11.15 -4.00
C LYS A 146 4.02 -9.78 -4.48
N ARG A 147 2.70 -9.62 -4.60
CA ARG A 147 2.03 -8.36 -4.96
C ARG A 147 1.62 -7.52 -3.76
N TRP A 148 1.83 -8.01 -2.54
CA TRP A 148 1.56 -7.27 -1.32
C TRP A 148 2.77 -7.36 -0.40
N GLN A 149 3.44 -6.23 -0.20
CA GLN A 149 4.71 -6.14 0.52
C GLN A 149 4.60 -5.22 1.73
N TYR A 150 5.30 -5.62 2.79
CA TYR A 150 5.34 -4.91 4.06
C TYR A 150 6.78 -4.61 4.45
N ASP A 151 7.03 -3.40 4.91
CA ASP A 151 8.25 -3.00 5.59
C ASP A 151 7.89 -2.24 6.88
N LEU A 152 7.82 -2.98 7.99
CA LEU A 152 7.13 -2.52 9.20
C LEU A 152 8.03 -2.52 10.41
N TRP A 153 7.81 -1.53 11.26
CA TRP A 153 8.39 -1.46 12.60
C TRP A 153 7.30 -1.31 13.68
N GLY A 154 7.69 -1.59 14.91
CA GLY A 154 6.80 -1.57 16.07
C GLY A 154 6.08 -2.89 16.31
N THR A 155 5.42 -2.98 17.45
CA THR A 155 4.79 -4.21 17.94
C THR A 155 3.31 -4.19 17.66
N VAL A 156 2.80 -5.24 17.01
CA VAL A 156 1.37 -5.58 17.06
C VAL A 156 1.30 -7.06 17.36
N ASN A 157 0.65 -7.44 18.45
CA ASN A 157 0.52 -8.83 18.89
C ASN A 157 -0.08 -9.74 17.79
N GLN A 158 -0.83 -9.18 16.84
CA GLN A 158 -1.42 -9.90 15.70
C GLN A 158 -0.46 -10.12 14.50
N PHE A 159 0.61 -9.34 14.34
CA PHE A 159 1.57 -9.56 13.23
C PHE A 159 2.43 -10.82 13.43
N ASN A 160 2.59 -11.26 14.68
CA ASN A 160 3.36 -12.46 15.02
C ASN A 160 2.66 -13.76 14.62
N GLU A 161 1.33 -13.82 14.63
CA GLU A 161 0.58 -15.01 14.19
C GLU A 161 0.73 -15.23 12.67
N VAL A 162 0.66 -14.15 11.88
CA VAL A 162 0.82 -14.21 10.42
C VAL A 162 2.26 -14.58 10.01
N ARG A 163 3.27 -14.27 10.84
CA ARG A 163 4.64 -14.74 10.64
C ARG A 163 4.80 -16.24 10.94
N LYS A 164 4.16 -16.74 12.01
CA LYS A 164 4.24 -18.16 12.40
C LYS A 164 3.59 -19.08 11.37
N GLU A 165 2.47 -18.68 10.75
CA GLU A 165 1.84 -19.48 9.68
C GLU A 165 2.69 -19.57 8.40
N GLY A 166 3.53 -18.56 8.13
CA GLY A 166 4.40 -18.52 6.95
C GLY A 166 5.65 -19.40 7.03
N HIS A 167 6.08 -19.80 8.24
CA HIS A 167 7.23 -20.69 8.45
C HIS A 167 6.84 -22.17 8.64
N SER A 168 5.57 -22.46 8.93
CA SER A 168 5.15 -23.85 9.20
C SER A 168 5.11 -24.74 7.95
N LYS A 169 5.11 -24.16 6.74
CA LYS A 169 5.06 -24.94 5.48
C LYS A 169 6.41 -25.51 5.03
N ASP A 170 7.54 -25.04 5.57
CA ASP A 170 8.87 -25.55 5.21
C ASP A 170 9.33 -26.75 6.08
N THR A 171 8.60 -27.07 7.16
CA THR A 171 8.95 -28.20 8.03
C THR A 171 8.29 -29.51 7.58
N LEU A 172 7.22 -29.47 6.78
CA LEU A 172 6.47 -30.68 6.37
C LEU A 172 7.02 -31.36 5.10
N VAL A 173 7.95 -30.74 4.38
CA VAL A 173 8.58 -31.34 3.19
C VAL A 173 9.83 -32.17 3.53
N LYS A 174 10.37 -32.07 4.75
CA LYS A 174 11.56 -32.82 5.18
C LYS A 174 11.27 -34.16 5.89
N SER A 175 10.00 -34.55 6.02
CA SER A 175 9.59 -35.81 6.68
C SER A 175 9.12 -36.90 5.72
N ALA A 176 9.08 -36.66 4.40
CA ALA A 176 8.52 -37.60 3.42
C ALA A 176 9.55 -38.23 2.46
N SER A 177 10.84 -38.23 2.83
CA SER A 177 11.92 -38.83 2.02
C SER A 177 12.82 -39.80 2.80
N LYS A 178 12.31 -40.38 3.89
CA LYS A 178 12.85 -41.61 4.47
C LYS A 178 11.66 -42.52 4.77
N TRP A 179 11.40 -43.44 3.87
CA TRP A 179 11.05 -44.86 4.02
C TRP A 179 10.75 -45.40 2.62
#